data_AF-A0A923FXV5-F1
#
_entry.id   AF-A0A923FXV5-F1
#
_cell.length_a   1.000
_cell.length_b   1.000
_cell.length_c   1.000
_cell.angle_alpha   90.00
_cell.angle_beta   90.00
_cell.angle_gamma   90.00
#
_symmetry.space_group_name_H-M   'P 1'
#
loop_
_entity.id
_entity.type
_entity.pdbx_description
1 polymer ?
#
loop_
_entity_poly.entity_id
_entity_poly.type
_entity_poly.pdbx_seq_one_letter_code
_entity_poly.pdbx_strand_id
1 'polypeptide(L)'
;MQVTCSKFEAASRQLDEAIGLLLADHDPLAVRTLAAAAFGLFADLVEHSRPDKSWRSRLIQDSGLDKKQALAVIHNAQNFLKHADRDPHSQLSFDESENEELIFIATLDCGELGGPLTTAMQAFQIWYLALNPGKLGADHDLTLRASSAFQDLPTKTREEQFAAGLDFLRLMLEKYGRGSYKPRSN
;
A
#
# COMPACT_ATOMS: atom_id res chain seq x y z
N MET A 1 -8.21 27.10 8.60
CA MET A 1 -6.87 26.51 8.34
C MET A 1 -6.86 26.00 6.90
N GLN A 2 -5.86 26.34 6.09
CA GLN A 2 -5.74 25.90 4.69
C GLN A 2 -4.79 24.70 4.62
N VAL A 3 -5.15 23.65 3.87
CA VAL A 3 -4.30 22.48 3.63
C VAL A 3 -3.78 22.56 2.19
N THR A 4 -2.47 22.51 2.02
CA THR A 4 -1.79 22.49 0.71
C THR A 4 -0.82 21.32 0.67
N CYS A 5 -0.83 20.57 -0.43
CA CYS A 5 0.10 19.47 -0.68
C CYS A 5 0.22 19.19 -2.19
N SER A 6 1.36 18.66 -2.60
CA SER A 6 1.57 18.07 -3.92
C SER A 6 0.86 16.73 -4.07
N LYS A 7 0.79 16.21 -5.31
CA LYS A 7 0.22 14.87 -5.59
C LYS A 7 0.99 13.76 -4.88
N PHE A 8 2.32 13.86 -4.81
CA PHE A 8 3.15 12.92 -4.08
C PHE A 8 2.86 12.96 -2.58
N GLU A 9 2.86 14.15 -1.97
CA GLU A 9 2.55 14.29 -0.54
C GLU A 9 1.13 13.83 -0.20
N ALA A 10 0.15 14.09 -1.09
CA ALA A 10 -1.19 13.58 -0.94
C ALA A 10 -1.19 12.04 -0.93
N ALA A 11 -0.54 11.41 -1.91
CA ALA A 11 -0.43 9.95 -1.98
C ALA A 11 0.24 9.36 -0.73
N SER A 12 1.36 9.95 -0.28
CA SER A 12 2.06 9.48 0.93
C SER A 12 1.18 9.59 2.17
N ARG A 13 0.51 10.73 2.39
CA ARG A 13 -0.37 10.92 3.55
C ARG A 13 -1.56 9.96 3.55
N GLN A 14 -2.16 9.71 2.38
CA GLN A 14 -3.26 8.76 2.26
C GLN A 14 -2.79 7.32 2.52
N LEU A 15 -1.62 6.94 2.00
CA LEU A 15 -1.08 5.60 2.21
C LEU A 15 -0.71 5.35 3.68
N ASP A 16 -0.09 6.34 4.33
CA ASP A 16 0.28 6.24 5.75
C ASP A 16 -0.95 6.03 6.64
N GLU A 17 -2.05 6.75 6.38
CA GLU A 17 -3.30 6.55 7.15
C GLU A 17 -3.98 5.22 6.78
N ALA A 18 -3.93 4.78 5.52
CA ALA A 18 -4.43 3.46 5.14
C ALA A 18 -3.70 2.34 5.89
N ILE A 19 -2.38 2.42 6.01
CA ILE A 19 -1.52 1.49 6.76
C ILE A 19 -1.91 1.50 8.25
N GLY A 20 -2.06 2.69 8.83
CA GLY A 20 -2.44 2.83 10.24
C GLY A 20 -3.80 2.20 10.54
N LEU A 21 -4.79 2.44 9.68
CA LEU A 21 -6.13 1.85 9.81
C LEU A 21 -6.12 0.33 9.64
N LEU A 22 -5.41 -0.18 8.62
CA LEU A 22 -5.30 -1.61 8.37
C LEU A 22 -4.71 -2.35 9.58
N LEU A 23 -3.55 -1.90 10.06
CA LEU A 23 -2.86 -2.58 11.16
C LEU A 23 -3.58 -2.44 12.49
N ALA A 24 -4.43 -1.42 12.64
CA ALA A 24 -5.32 -1.26 13.78
C ALA A 24 -6.65 -2.02 13.65
N ASP A 25 -6.80 -2.86 12.63
CA ASP A 25 -8.01 -3.67 12.37
C ASP A 25 -9.28 -2.78 12.32
N HIS A 26 -9.15 -1.60 11.70
CA HIS A 26 -10.26 -0.68 11.48
C HIS A 26 -11.01 -0.98 10.17
N ASP A 27 -12.06 -0.21 9.89
CA ASP A 27 -12.97 -0.43 8.76
C ASP A 27 -12.23 -0.67 7.42
N PRO A 28 -12.35 -1.88 6.83
CA PRO A 28 -11.65 -2.23 5.60
C PRO A 28 -12.10 -1.43 4.38
N LEU A 29 -13.31 -0.85 4.38
CA LEU A 29 -13.76 0.06 3.32
C LEU A 29 -13.05 1.41 3.40
N ALA A 30 -12.80 1.91 4.62
CA ALA A 30 -12.01 3.12 4.83
C ALA A 30 -10.56 2.89 4.38
N VAL A 31 -9.96 1.75 4.75
CA VAL A 31 -8.63 1.34 4.28
C VAL A 31 -8.59 1.31 2.76
N ARG A 32 -9.54 0.61 2.11
CA ARG A 32 -9.63 0.51 0.65
C ARG A 32 -9.69 1.87 0.00
N THR A 33 -10.48 2.79 0.54
CA THR A 33 -10.65 4.15 0.01
C THR A 33 -9.32 4.90 -0.06
N LEU A 34 -8.60 4.93 1.07
CA LEU A 34 -7.32 5.65 1.19
C LEU A 34 -6.21 4.95 0.38
N ALA A 35 -6.09 3.64 0.50
CA ALA A 35 -5.09 2.84 -0.20
C ALA A 35 -5.25 2.96 -1.72
N ALA A 36 -6.48 2.89 -2.23
CA ALA A 36 -6.73 3.03 -3.65
C ALA A 36 -6.36 4.45 -4.13
N ALA A 37 -6.75 5.49 -3.40
CA ALA A 37 -6.39 6.86 -3.77
C ALA A 37 -4.87 7.05 -3.86
N ALA A 38 -4.11 6.52 -2.90
CA ALA A 38 -2.66 6.55 -2.93
C ALA A 38 -2.06 5.74 -4.10
N PHE A 39 -2.55 4.51 -4.30
CA PHE A 39 -2.15 3.62 -5.39
C PHE A 39 -2.31 4.31 -6.76
N GLY A 40 -3.48 4.90 -7.02
CA GLY A 40 -3.75 5.59 -8.27
C GLY A 40 -2.81 6.78 -8.49
N LEU A 41 -2.60 7.60 -7.45
CA LEU A 41 -1.71 8.76 -7.52
C LEU A 41 -0.25 8.35 -7.78
N PHE A 42 0.29 7.37 -7.06
CA PHE A 42 1.66 6.93 -7.27
C PHE A 42 1.86 6.33 -8.65
N ALA A 43 0.95 5.45 -9.08
CA ALA A 43 1.02 4.85 -10.42
C ALA A 43 0.95 5.93 -11.51
N ASP A 44 0.02 6.88 -11.42
CA ASP A 44 -0.09 7.97 -12.39
C ASP A 44 1.16 8.86 -12.43
N LEU A 45 1.77 9.14 -11.28
CA LEU A 45 3.03 9.88 -11.20
C LEU A 45 4.19 9.11 -11.85
N VAL A 46 4.28 7.80 -11.61
CA VAL A 46 5.30 6.94 -12.24
C VAL A 46 5.11 6.98 -13.75
N GLU A 47 3.89 6.72 -14.23
CA GLU A 47 3.56 6.72 -15.67
C GLU A 47 3.82 8.08 -16.34
N HIS A 48 3.56 9.18 -15.64
CA HIS A 48 3.86 10.52 -16.14
C HIS A 48 5.37 10.75 -16.31
N SER A 49 6.19 10.25 -15.39
CA SER A 49 7.65 10.39 -15.44
C SER A 49 8.34 9.38 -16.36
N ARG A 50 7.84 8.14 -16.37
CA ARG A 50 8.42 6.96 -17.00
C ARG A 50 7.28 6.04 -17.46
N PRO A 51 6.83 6.19 -18.71
CA PRO A 51 5.74 5.40 -19.27
C PRO A 51 5.97 3.89 -19.15
N ASP A 52 4.90 3.16 -18.82
CA ASP A 52 4.81 1.71 -18.64
C ASP A 52 5.77 1.14 -17.57
N LYS A 53 6.25 1.98 -16.65
CA LYS A 53 7.14 1.55 -15.56
C LYS A 53 6.46 1.34 -14.21
N SER A 54 5.21 1.79 -14.04
CA SER A 54 4.49 1.56 -12.78
C SER A 54 4.21 0.08 -12.56
N TRP A 55 4.16 -0.32 -11.30
CA TRP A 55 3.77 -1.66 -10.91
C TRP A 55 2.31 -1.95 -11.27
N ARG A 56 1.43 -0.94 -11.26
CA ARG A 56 0.09 -1.04 -11.88
C ARG A 56 0.16 -1.49 -13.33
N SER A 57 1.02 -0.89 -14.16
CA SER A 57 1.15 -1.26 -15.57
C SER A 57 1.69 -2.68 -15.74
N ARG A 58 2.64 -3.10 -14.89
CA ARG A 58 3.15 -4.48 -14.88
C ARG A 58 2.06 -5.49 -14.52
N LEU A 59 1.26 -5.20 -13.48
CA LEU A 59 0.11 -6.04 -13.10
C LEU A 59 -0.91 -6.19 -14.23
N ILE A 60 -1.20 -5.10 -14.94
CA ILE A 60 -2.09 -5.14 -16.11
C ILE A 60 -1.51 -6.06 -17.19
N GLN A 61 -0.22 -5.94 -17.50
CA GLN A 61 0.46 -6.78 -18.49
C GLN A 61 0.44 -8.26 -18.10
N ASP A 62 0.71 -8.57 -16.83
CA ASP A 62 0.77 -9.94 -16.32
C ASP A 62 -0.62 -10.58 -16.16
N SER A 63 -1.68 -9.78 -16.07
CA SER A 63 -3.07 -10.28 -15.91
C SER A 63 -3.62 -11.00 -17.14
N GLY A 64 -3.04 -10.77 -18.33
CA GLY A 64 -3.57 -11.25 -19.60
C GLY A 64 -4.90 -10.61 -20.05
N LEU A 65 -5.42 -9.63 -19.30
CA LEU A 65 -6.63 -8.88 -19.63
C LEU A 65 -6.32 -7.72 -20.59
N ASP A 66 -7.32 -7.27 -21.34
CA ASP A 66 -7.22 -5.97 -22.01
C ASP A 66 -7.05 -4.85 -20.97
N LYS A 67 -6.27 -3.82 -21.33
CA LYS A 67 -5.95 -2.70 -20.43
C LYS A 67 -7.19 -2.04 -19.84
N LYS A 68 -8.27 -1.88 -20.62
CA LYS A 68 -9.52 -1.27 -20.13
C LYS A 68 -10.21 -2.17 -19.11
N GLN A 69 -10.22 -3.49 -19.35
CA GLN A 69 -10.80 -4.47 -18.43
C GLN A 69 -10.01 -4.51 -17.12
N ALA A 70 -8.68 -4.58 -17.20
CA ALA A 70 -7.82 -4.58 -16.02
C ALA A 70 -7.98 -3.30 -15.19
N LEU A 71 -8.01 -2.12 -15.84
CA LEU A 71 -8.25 -0.85 -15.14
C LEU A 71 -9.64 -0.78 -14.51
N ALA A 72 -10.66 -1.37 -15.12
CA ALA A 72 -12.00 -1.42 -14.53
C ALA A 72 -12.00 -2.27 -13.24
N VAL A 73 -11.28 -3.39 -13.22
CA VAL A 73 -11.11 -4.23 -12.03
C VAL A 73 -10.33 -3.47 -10.94
N ILE A 74 -9.17 -2.91 -11.29
CA ILE A 74 -8.30 -2.18 -10.36
C ILE A 74 -9.03 -0.97 -9.73
N HIS A 75 -9.81 -0.23 -10.52
CA HIS A 75 -10.52 0.95 -10.05
C HIS A 75 -11.94 0.65 -9.54
N ASN A 76 -12.35 -0.61 -9.40
CA ASN A 76 -13.73 -0.98 -9.05
C ASN A 76 -14.19 -0.26 -7.77
N ALA A 77 -13.45 -0.43 -6.66
CA ALA A 77 -13.78 0.20 -5.39
C ALA A 77 -13.84 1.74 -5.47
N GLN A 78 -12.88 2.38 -6.16
CA GLN A 78 -12.89 3.84 -6.33
C GLN A 78 -14.08 4.34 -7.13
N ASN A 79 -14.43 3.62 -8.19
CA ASN A 79 -15.55 3.95 -9.05
C ASN A 79 -16.86 3.82 -8.28
N PHE A 80 -17.06 2.71 -7.57
CA PHE A 80 -18.20 2.53 -6.69
C PHE A 80 -18.34 3.67 -5.67
N LEU A 81 -17.26 4.00 -4.97
CA LEU A 81 -17.28 5.00 -3.89
C LEU A 81 -17.55 6.44 -4.38
N LYS A 82 -17.25 6.76 -5.64
CA LYS A 82 -17.41 8.13 -6.18
C LYS A 82 -18.60 8.31 -7.14
N HIS A 83 -19.20 7.23 -7.63
CA HIS A 83 -20.19 7.29 -8.72
C HIS A 83 -21.63 6.93 -8.33
N ALA A 84 -22.06 7.26 -7.10
CA ALA A 84 -23.47 7.13 -6.70
C ALA A 84 -24.46 7.87 -7.63
N ASP A 85 -23.99 8.84 -8.44
CA ASP A 85 -24.78 9.49 -9.50
C ASP A 85 -25.17 8.54 -10.65
N ARG A 86 -24.39 7.49 -10.88
CA ARG A 86 -24.56 6.52 -11.99
C ARG A 86 -25.14 5.20 -11.53
N ASP A 87 -24.73 4.73 -10.36
CA ASP A 87 -25.09 3.40 -9.85
C ASP A 87 -25.50 3.41 -8.35
N PRO A 88 -26.52 4.19 -7.96
CA PRO A 88 -26.90 4.41 -6.55
C PRO A 88 -27.34 3.15 -5.77
N HIS A 89 -27.58 2.04 -6.46
CA HIS A 89 -28.05 0.77 -5.88
C HIS A 89 -27.09 -0.39 -6.13
N SER A 90 -25.91 -0.13 -6.71
CA SER A 90 -24.89 -1.16 -6.85
C SER A 90 -24.38 -1.59 -5.47
N GLN A 91 -23.66 -2.72 -5.44
CA GLN A 91 -23.01 -3.22 -4.25
C GLN A 91 -21.55 -3.48 -4.57
N LEU A 92 -20.67 -3.16 -3.63
CA LEU A 92 -19.26 -3.47 -3.71
C LEU A 92 -18.97 -4.69 -2.84
N SER A 93 -18.24 -5.65 -3.40
CA SER A 93 -17.68 -6.78 -2.69
C SER A 93 -16.20 -6.88 -3.03
N PHE A 94 -15.36 -7.05 -2.03
CA PHE A 94 -13.92 -7.27 -2.17
C PHE A 94 -13.42 -8.09 -0.98
N ASP A 95 -12.33 -8.83 -1.19
CA ASP A 95 -11.65 -9.50 -0.10
C ASP A 95 -10.79 -8.48 0.67
N GLU A 96 -10.86 -8.49 1.99
CA GLU A 96 -10.09 -7.57 2.82
C GLU A 96 -8.57 -7.67 2.54
N SER A 97 -8.06 -8.87 2.24
CA SER A 97 -6.65 -9.12 1.94
C SER A 97 -6.13 -8.39 0.69
N GLU A 98 -7.03 -7.99 -0.20
CA GLU A 98 -6.65 -7.16 -1.34
C GLU A 98 -6.19 -5.75 -0.92
N ASN A 99 -6.56 -5.27 0.29
CA ASN A 99 -6.07 -4.01 0.81
C ASN A 99 -4.55 -4.05 1.00
N GLU A 100 -4.01 -5.15 1.53
CA GLU A 100 -2.57 -5.34 1.69
C GLU A 100 -1.83 -5.33 0.36
N GLU A 101 -2.34 -6.04 -0.64
CA GLU A 101 -1.77 -6.06 -1.98
C GLU A 101 -1.70 -4.65 -2.55
N LEU A 102 -2.82 -3.91 -2.45
CA LEU A 102 -2.94 -2.56 -2.97
C LEU A 102 -1.96 -1.60 -2.29
N ILE A 103 -1.85 -1.68 -0.95
CA ILE A 103 -0.89 -0.89 -0.17
C ILE A 103 0.54 -1.27 -0.57
N PHE A 104 0.85 -2.56 -0.65
CA PHE A 104 2.19 -3.03 -1.02
C PHE A 104 2.60 -2.50 -2.40
N ILE A 105 1.75 -2.62 -3.41
CA ILE A 105 2.04 -2.10 -4.75
C ILE A 105 2.23 -0.59 -4.73
N ALA A 106 1.40 0.15 -3.98
CA ALA A 106 1.55 1.59 -3.83
C ALA A 106 2.90 1.98 -3.21
N THR A 107 3.42 1.19 -2.25
CA THR A 107 4.77 1.41 -1.72
C THR A 107 5.86 1.18 -2.78
N LEU A 108 5.68 0.20 -3.67
CA LEU A 108 6.64 -0.06 -4.74
C LEU A 108 6.67 1.07 -5.78
N ASP A 109 5.51 1.59 -6.18
CA ASP A 109 5.42 2.76 -7.06
C ASP A 109 5.96 4.04 -6.41
N CYS A 110 5.80 4.20 -5.10
CA CYS A 110 6.47 5.29 -4.36
C CYS A 110 8.00 5.19 -4.47
N GLY A 111 8.57 3.99 -4.35
CA GLY A 111 10.00 3.74 -4.50
C GLY A 111 10.50 3.99 -5.93
N GLU A 112 9.70 3.63 -6.93
CA GLU A 112 9.98 3.90 -8.34
C GLU A 112 10.16 5.40 -8.63
N LEU A 113 9.42 6.29 -7.95
CA LEU A 113 9.57 7.74 -8.10
C LEU A 113 10.88 8.32 -7.53
N GLY A 114 11.77 7.47 -6.98
CA GLY A 114 13.02 7.90 -6.35
C GLY A 114 12.80 8.63 -5.01
N GLY A 115 11.57 8.62 -4.50
CA GLY A 115 11.22 9.22 -3.23
C GLY A 115 11.58 8.28 -2.07
N PRO A 116 12.08 8.80 -0.95
CA PRO A 116 12.19 8.00 0.26
C PRO A 116 10.79 7.52 0.70
N LEU A 117 10.66 6.23 0.95
CA LEU A 117 9.49 5.68 1.62
C LEU A 117 9.31 6.32 2.99
N THR A 118 8.08 6.57 3.40
CA THR A 118 7.78 6.99 4.78
C THR A 118 8.12 5.85 5.75
N THR A 119 8.27 6.18 7.03
CA THR A 119 8.44 5.16 8.08
C THR A 119 7.28 4.16 8.07
N ALA A 120 6.04 4.63 7.84
CA ALA A 120 4.87 3.75 7.80
C ALA A 120 4.92 2.78 6.60
N MET A 121 5.27 3.26 5.41
CA MET A 121 5.44 2.42 4.23
C MET A 121 6.54 1.35 4.44
N GLN A 122 7.68 1.73 5.02
CA GLN A 122 8.76 0.78 5.31
C GLN A 122 8.33 -0.26 6.36
N ALA A 123 7.69 0.18 7.45
CA ALA A 123 7.19 -0.72 8.48
C ALA A 123 6.18 -1.71 7.91
N PHE A 124 5.26 -1.23 7.07
CA PHE A 124 4.30 -2.06 6.35
C PHE A 124 4.99 -3.06 5.42
N GLN A 125 5.95 -2.64 4.60
CA GLN A 125 6.67 -3.56 3.70
C GLN A 125 7.35 -4.71 4.46
N ILE A 126 7.99 -4.40 5.59
CA ILE A 126 8.61 -5.42 6.45
C ILE A 126 7.55 -6.38 6.99
N TRP A 127 6.46 -5.88 7.54
CA TRP A 127 5.37 -6.71 8.04
C TRP A 127 4.76 -7.59 6.93
N TYR A 128 4.45 -7.00 5.78
CA TYR A 128 3.80 -7.68 4.65
C TYR A 128 4.69 -8.80 4.08
N LEU A 129 5.99 -8.57 3.95
CA LEU A 129 6.94 -9.59 3.46
C LEU A 129 7.18 -10.70 4.48
N ALA A 130 7.14 -10.41 5.78
CA ALA A 130 7.22 -11.43 6.82
C ALA A 130 5.97 -12.33 6.82
N LEU A 131 4.80 -11.74 6.56
CA LEU A 131 3.54 -12.47 6.41
C LEU A 131 3.50 -13.29 5.11
N ASN A 132 4.10 -12.77 4.03
CA ASN A 132 4.03 -13.35 2.69
C ASN A 132 5.43 -13.63 2.10
N PRO A 133 6.23 -14.55 2.68
CA PRO A 133 7.62 -14.77 2.27
C PRO A 133 7.77 -15.24 0.81
N GLY A 134 6.71 -15.80 0.22
CA GLY A 134 6.69 -16.19 -1.20
C GLY A 134 6.66 -15.03 -2.19
N LYS A 135 6.34 -13.80 -1.78
CA LYS A 135 6.12 -12.66 -2.70
C LYS A 135 7.37 -12.22 -3.46
N LEU A 136 8.53 -12.22 -2.80
CA LEU A 136 9.83 -11.96 -3.44
C LEU A 136 10.69 -13.23 -3.55
N GLY A 137 10.19 -14.35 -3.05
CA GLY A 137 10.97 -15.57 -2.78
C GLY A 137 11.50 -15.62 -1.34
N ALA A 138 11.49 -16.82 -0.76
CA ALA A 138 11.87 -17.03 0.64
C ALA A 138 13.35 -16.69 0.93
N ASP A 139 14.21 -16.89 -0.07
CA ASP A 139 15.66 -16.63 0.04
C ASP A 139 16.05 -15.18 -0.30
N HIS A 140 15.09 -14.32 -0.65
CA HIS A 140 15.37 -12.92 -0.94
C HIS A 140 15.79 -12.17 0.33
N ASP A 141 16.86 -11.38 0.29
CA ASP A 141 17.45 -10.70 1.47
C ASP A 141 16.41 -9.87 2.25
N LEU A 142 15.53 -9.13 1.55
CA LEU A 142 14.45 -8.38 2.20
C LEU A 142 13.44 -9.29 2.92
N THR A 143 13.12 -10.44 2.35
CA THR A 143 12.22 -11.43 2.97
C THR A 143 12.86 -12.00 4.24
N LEU A 144 14.14 -12.39 4.17
CA LEU A 144 14.86 -12.93 5.33
C LEU A 144 14.94 -11.91 6.48
N ARG A 145 15.20 -10.64 6.17
CA ARG A 145 15.22 -9.54 7.15
C ARG A 145 13.84 -9.30 7.75
N ALA A 146 12.79 -9.32 6.92
CA ALA A 146 11.42 -9.19 7.37
C ALA A 146 11.02 -10.32 8.33
N SER A 147 11.28 -11.57 7.96
CA SER A 147 11.02 -12.75 8.80
C SER A 147 11.81 -12.71 10.11
N SER A 148 13.02 -12.11 10.11
CA SER A 148 13.80 -11.92 11.34
C SER A 148 13.18 -10.90 12.28
N ALA A 149 12.45 -9.91 11.75
CA ALA A 149 11.75 -8.90 12.54
C ALA A 149 10.46 -9.45 13.17
N PHE A 150 9.82 -10.45 12.54
CA PHE A 150 8.60 -11.06 13.03
C PHE A 150 8.69 -12.59 13.06
N GLN A 151 9.01 -13.14 14.23
CA GLN A 151 9.07 -14.59 14.43
C GLN A 151 7.67 -15.22 14.32
N ASP A 152 7.53 -16.22 13.45
CA ASP A 152 6.34 -17.05 13.25
C ASP A 152 5.05 -16.30 12.85
N LEU A 153 5.16 -15.07 12.31
CA LEU A 153 4.00 -14.24 11.92
C LEU A 153 2.97 -14.97 11.04
N PRO A 154 3.36 -15.77 10.02
CA PRO A 154 2.39 -16.48 9.18
C PRO A 154 1.55 -17.53 9.91
N THR A 155 1.98 -17.99 11.09
CA THR A 155 1.28 -19.03 11.87
C THR A 155 0.30 -18.45 12.89
N LYS A 156 0.37 -17.14 13.14
CA LYS A 156 -0.50 -16.42 14.07
C LYS A 156 -1.91 -16.24 13.48
N THR A 157 -2.89 -15.99 14.36
CA THR A 157 -4.23 -15.58 13.94
C THR A 157 -4.18 -14.22 13.23
N ARG A 158 -5.22 -13.89 12.45
CA ARG A 158 -5.30 -12.62 11.72
C ARG A 158 -5.20 -11.40 12.63
N GLU A 159 -5.91 -11.43 13.76
CA GLU A 159 -5.86 -10.39 14.79
C GLU A 159 -4.43 -10.20 15.33
N GLU A 160 -3.75 -11.30 15.68
CA GLU A 160 -2.37 -11.26 16.15
C GLU A 160 -1.37 -10.79 15.08
N GLN A 161 -1.62 -11.10 13.80
CA GLN A 161 -0.81 -10.62 12.69
C GLN A 161 -0.89 -9.09 12.59
N PHE A 162 -2.10 -8.52 12.63
CA PHE A 162 -2.28 -7.07 12.61
C PHE A 162 -1.75 -6.39 13.87
N ALA A 163 -2.01 -6.95 15.05
CA ALA A 163 -1.49 -6.42 16.30
C ALA A 163 0.05 -6.34 16.30
N ALA A 164 0.74 -7.39 15.82
CA ALA A 164 2.19 -7.38 15.69
C ALA A 164 2.67 -6.27 14.73
N GLY A 165 2.00 -6.11 13.58
CA GLY A 165 2.31 -5.05 12.63
C GLY A 165 2.10 -3.65 13.21
N LEU A 166 1.02 -3.45 13.99
CA LEU A 166 0.72 -2.17 14.64
C LEU A 166 1.75 -1.81 15.71
N ASP A 167 2.15 -2.77 16.53
CA ASP A 167 3.17 -2.56 17.55
C ASP A 167 4.52 -2.22 16.91
N PHE A 168 4.87 -2.90 15.81
CA PHE A 168 6.04 -2.57 15.04
C PHE A 168 5.96 -1.18 14.40
N LEU A 169 4.82 -0.81 13.80
CA LEU A 169 4.60 0.52 13.24
C LEU A 169 4.79 1.61 14.31
N ARG A 170 4.19 1.43 15.50
CA ARG A 170 4.31 2.37 16.62
C ARG A 170 5.77 2.54 17.06
N LEU A 171 6.50 1.42 17.23
CA LEU A 171 7.92 1.43 17.57
C LEU A 171 8.74 2.20 16.52
N MET A 172 8.49 1.96 15.24
CA MET A 172 9.20 2.62 14.14
C MET A 172 8.87 4.12 14.08
N LEU A 173 7.61 4.50 14.27
CA LEU A 173 7.19 5.91 14.31
C LEU A 173 7.76 6.65 15.51
N GLU A 174 7.84 6.02 16.69
CA GLU A 174 8.49 6.61 17.86
C GLU A 174 9.98 6.89 17.60
N LYS A 175 10.66 5.94 16.94
CA LYS A 175 12.10 6.02 16.70
C LYS A 175 12.49 6.95 15.55
N TYR A 176 11.70 6.99 14.47
CA TYR A 176 12.07 7.64 13.21
C TYR A 176 11.10 8.74 12.76
N GLY A 177 9.94 8.89 13.41
CA GLY A 177 8.90 9.85 13.05
C GLY A 177 8.11 9.45 11.79
N ARG A 178 7.11 10.27 11.42
CA ARG A 178 6.26 10.06 10.22
C ARG A 178 6.95 10.42 8.89
N GLY A 179 8.07 11.12 8.94
CA GLY A 179 8.76 11.61 7.74
C GLY A 179 9.31 10.49 6.87
N SER A 180 9.62 10.82 5.63
CA SER A 180 10.51 10.04 4.80
C SER A 180 11.91 10.01 5.42
N TYR A 181 12.57 8.84 5.41
CA TYR A 181 13.98 8.76 5.78
C TYR A 181 14.77 9.71 4.86
N LYS A 182 15.24 10.84 5.41
CA LYS A 182 16.27 11.66 4.77
C LYS A 182 17.61 11.01 5.14
N PRO A 183 18.29 10.27 4.24
CA PRO A 183 19.66 9.87 4.52
C PRO A 183 20.43 11.14 4.89
N ARG A 184 21.14 11.10 6.03
CA ARG A 184 22.01 12.22 6.43
C ARG A 184 22.88 12.56 5.23
N SER A 185 22.79 13.80 4.77
CA SER A 185 23.75 14.36 3.83
C SER A 185 25.11 14.27 4.52
N ASN A 186 25.99 13.39 4.03
CA ASN A 186 27.41 13.50 4.32
C ASN A 186 27.97 14.74 3.64
#